data_AF-A0A955TR98-F1
#
_entry.id   AF-A0A955TR98-F1
#
_cell.length_a   1.000
_cell.length_b   1.000
_cell.length_c   1.000
_cell.angle_alpha   90.00
_cell.angle_beta   90.00
_cell.angle_gamma   90.00
#
_symmetry.space_group_name_H-M   'P 1'
#
loop_
_entity.id
_entity.type
_entity.pdbx_description
1 polymer ?
#
loop_
_entity_poly.entity_id
_entity_poly.type
_entity_poly.pdbx_seq_one_letter_code
_entity_poly.pdbx_strand_id
1 'polypeptide(L)'
;MDSEYTNSWYYSPDHGQLCQVIEAQTLWGETTCRVWLPGRDSVVRIPASRLKSLESAGTGSPDDIAYIAAAARVADALTQDVLLAPIESSVIPLPHQIRALSRAIANDRVRYLLADEVGLGKT
;
A
#
# COMPACT_ATOMS: atom_id res chain seq x y z
N MET A 1 28.78 -26.68 15.19
CA MET A 1 28.84 -25.99 13.88
C MET A 1 27.44 -25.42 13.66
N ASP A 2 27.09 -24.35 14.38
CA ASP A 2 25.68 -23.98 14.62
C ASP A 2 25.40 -22.49 14.33
N SER A 3 26.19 -21.83 13.48
CA SER A 3 26.15 -20.36 13.34
C SER A 3 25.57 -19.80 12.04
N GLU A 4 25.03 -20.63 11.13
CA GLU A 4 24.57 -20.14 9.82
C GLU A 4 23.14 -19.56 9.80
N TYR A 5 22.37 -19.75 10.89
CA TYR A 5 20.95 -19.31 10.94
C TYR A 5 20.67 -18.21 11.97
N THR A 6 21.58 -17.98 12.92
CA THR A 6 21.43 -16.97 13.98
C THR A 6 21.39 -15.57 13.38
N ASN A 7 20.35 -14.80 13.71
CA ASN A 7 20.14 -13.41 13.30
C ASN A 7 19.66 -13.19 11.85
N SER A 8 19.24 -14.25 11.15
CA SER A 8 18.72 -14.16 9.78
C SER A 8 17.20 -13.94 9.74
N TRP A 9 16.73 -13.13 8.78
CA TRP A 9 15.30 -12.84 8.58
C TRP A 9 14.66 -13.81 7.60
N TYR A 10 13.48 -14.31 7.96
CA TYR A 10 12.65 -15.22 7.17
C TYR A 10 11.19 -14.78 7.17
N TYR A 11 10.41 -15.26 6.21
CA TYR A 11 8.97 -15.08 6.20
C TYR A 11 8.28 -16.31 6.78
N SER A 12 7.39 -16.10 7.76
CA SER A 12 6.57 -17.14 8.36
C SER A 12 5.17 -17.13 7.73
N PRO A 13 4.86 -18.03 6.78
CA PRO A 13 3.53 -18.09 6.15
C PRO A 13 2.41 -18.38 7.15
N ASP A 14 2.69 -19.18 8.19
CA ASP A 14 1.74 -19.50 9.27
C ASP A 14 1.28 -18.25 10.05
N HIS A 15 2.06 -17.17 10.01
CA HIS A 15 1.78 -15.91 10.71
C HIS A 15 1.61 -14.71 9.80
N GLY A 16 1.81 -14.88 8.48
CA GLY A 16 1.70 -13.80 7.50
C GLY A 16 2.70 -12.65 7.68
N GLN A 17 3.80 -12.85 8.41
CA GLN A 17 4.73 -11.77 8.78
C GLN A 17 6.20 -12.21 8.70
N LEU A 18 7.08 -11.20 8.66
CA LEU A 18 8.52 -11.39 8.79
C LEU A 18 8.87 -11.83 10.21
N CYS A 19 9.86 -12.69 10.33
CA CYS A 19 10.34 -13.24 11.59
C CYS A 19 11.87 -13.35 11.57
N GLN A 20 12.48 -13.22 12.73
CA GLN A 20 13.93 -13.28 12.89
C GLN A 20 14.31 -14.56 13.61
N VAL A 21 15.21 -15.36 13.04
CA VAL A 21 15.69 -16.59 13.68
C VAL A 21 16.66 -16.23 14.80
N ILE A 22 16.28 -16.56 16.03
CA ILE A 22 17.08 -16.36 17.23
C ILE A 22 18.02 -17.56 17.42
N GLU A 23 17.52 -18.76 17.17
CA GLU A 23 18.20 -20.01 17.47
C GLU A 23 17.67 -21.11 16.54
N ALA A 24 18.56 -21.95 16.02
CA ALA A 24 18.20 -23.14 15.25
C ALA A 24 18.71 -24.37 15.99
N GLN A 25 17.85 -25.37 16.19
CA GLN A 25 18.19 -26.60 16.88
C GLN A 25 17.77 -27.79 16.02
N THR A 26 18.73 -28.67 15.71
CA THR A 26 18.48 -29.92 15.01
C THR A 26 18.45 -31.07 16.01
N LEU A 27 17.30 -31.71 16.15
CA LEU A 27 17.11 -32.89 17.00
C LEU A 27 16.54 -34.01 16.15
N TRP A 28 17.15 -35.20 16.24
CA TRP A 28 16.69 -36.42 15.54
C TRP A 28 16.45 -36.24 14.03
N GLY A 29 17.23 -35.38 13.37
CA GLY A 29 17.11 -35.10 11.93
C GLY A 29 16.08 -34.03 11.56
N GLU A 30 15.32 -33.48 12.52
CA GLU A 30 14.44 -32.35 12.30
C GLU A 30 15.06 -31.06 12.84
N THR A 31 15.13 -30.02 11.99
CA THR A 31 15.57 -28.69 12.38
C THR A 31 14.38 -27.83 12.76
N THR A 32 14.34 -27.38 14.02
CA THR A 32 13.38 -26.40 14.53
C THR A 32 14.07 -25.09 14.84
N CYS A 33 13.47 -23.99 14.40
CA CYS A 33 13.97 -22.64 14.63
C CYS A 33 13.09 -21.93 15.66
N ARG A 34 13.71 -21.30 16.65
CA ARG A 34 13.06 -20.28 17.47
C ARG A 34 13.13 -18.97 16.72
N VAL A 35 11.97 -18.42 16.40
CA VAL A 35 11.83 -17.17 15.67
C VAL A 35 11.12 -16.13 16.52
N TRP A 36 11.61 -14.90 16.49
CA TRP A 36 10.93 -13.74 17.03
C TRP A 36 10.00 -13.15 15.98
N LEU A 37 8.76 -12.86 16.39
CA LEU A 37 7.71 -12.25 15.59
C LEU A 37 7.53 -10.79 16.05
N PRO A 38 8.05 -9.80 15.31
CA PRO A 38 8.02 -8.39 15.72
C PRO A 38 6.59 -7.84 15.85
N GLY A 39 5.65 -8.26 14.98
CA GLY A 39 4.27 -7.76 15.03
C GLY A 39 3.47 -8.20 16.27
N ARG A 40 3.95 -9.22 16.99
CA ARG A 40 3.32 -9.73 18.23
C ARG A 40 4.24 -9.70 19.43
N ASP A 41 5.46 -9.21 19.25
CA ASP A 41 6.57 -9.28 20.21
C ASP A 41 6.66 -10.63 20.95
N SER A 42 6.69 -11.73 20.18
CA SER A 42 6.63 -13.08 20.74
C SER A 42 7.62 -14.01 20.07
N VAL A 43 8.12 -15.00 20.83
CA VAL A 43 9.05 -16.01 20.34
C VAL A 43 8.33 -17.34 20.19
N VAL A 44 8.34 -17.90 18.98
CA VAL A 44 7.68 -19.17 18.66
C VAL A 44 8.66 -20.17 18.05
N ARG A 45 8.38 -21.47 18.20
CA ARG A 45 9.17 -22.55 17.57
C ARG A 45 8.48 -23.00 16.30
N ILE A 46 9.17 -22.92 15.17
CA ILE A 46 8.67 -23.29 13.85
C ILE A 46 9.69 -24.23 13.19
N PRO A 47 9.25 -25.31 12.53
CA PRO A 47 10.14 -26.15 11.72
C PRO A 47 10.80 -25.33 10.60
N ALA A 48 12.09 -25.55 10.36
CA ALA A 48 12.83 -24.84 9.32
C ALA A 48 12.20 -25.00 7.92
N SER A 49 11.57 -26.15 7.66
CA SER A 49 10.85 -26.46 6.41
C SER A 49 9.64 -25.55 6.14
N ARG A 50 9.11 -24.87 7.15
CA ARG A 50 7.98 -23.92 7.01
C ARG A 50 8.42 -22.47 6.86
N LEU A 51 9.70 -22.16 7.12
CA LEU A 51 10.23 -20.81 6.93
C LEU A 51 10.55 -20.59 5.44
N LYS A 52 10.10 -19.46 4.90
CA LYS A 52 10.46 -19.05 3.53
C LYS A 52 11.59 -18.05 3.57
N SER A 53 12.59 -18.21 2.69
CA SER A 53 13.65 -17.20 2.51
C SER A 53 13.03 -15.89 2.03
N LEU A 54 13.57 -14.77 2.50
CA LEU A 54 13.11 -13.44 2.14
C LEU A 54 13.27 -13.15 0.63
N GLU A 55 14.28 -13.76 0.00
CA GLU A 55 14.49 -13.69 -1.45
C GLU A 55 13.40 -14.43 -2.23
N SER A 56 12.91 -15.56 -1.68
CA SER A 56 11.79 -16.32 -2.25
C SER A 56 10.43 -15.73 -1.93
N ALA A 57 10.36 -14.81 -0.95
CA ALA A 57 9.13 -14.15 -0.54
C ALA A 57 8.68 -13.06 -1.53
N GLY A 58 9.44 -12.85 -2.61
CA GLY A 58 9.13 -11.86 -3.63
C GLY A 58 9.24 -10.47 -3.03
N THR A 59 10.45 -9.91 -2.97
CA THR A 59 10.57 -8.46 -2.94
C THR A 59 9.87 -7.97 -4.19
N GLY A 60 8.69 -7.36 -4.03
CA GLY A 60 7.85 -6.91 -5.15
C GLY A 60 8.73 -6.22 -6.18
N SER A 61 8.57 -6.60 -7.45
CA SER A 61 9.26 -5.96 -8.56
C SER A 61 9.09 -4.44 -8.41
N PRO A 62 10.04 -3.61 -8.87
CA PRO A 62 9.80 -2.18 -9.00
C PRO A 62 8.45 -1.86 -9.68
N ASP A 63 8.04 -2.71 -10.63
CA ASP A 63 6.72 -2.65 -11.27
C ASP A 63 5.56 -2.95 -10.32
N ASP A 64 5.70 -3.92 -9.42
CA ASP A 64 4.67 -4.24 -8.41
C ASP A 64 4.50 -3.08 -7.42
N ILE A 65 5.61 -2.46 -7.01
CA ILE A 65 5.59 -1.28 -6.13
C ILE A 65 4.93 -0.11 -6.86
N ALA A 66 5.32 0.15 -8.11
CA ALA A 66 4.74 1.19 -8.94
C ALA A 66 3.24 0.96 -9.17
N TYR A 67 2.85 -0.28 -9.42
CA TYR A 67 1.46 -0.70 -9.58
C TYR A 67 0.64 -0.44 -8.31
N ILE A 68 1.11 -0.92 -7.15
CA ILE A 68 0.43 -0.72 -5.86
C ILE A 68 0.31 0.77 -5.55
N ALA A 69 1.38 1.55 -5.74
CA ALA A 69 1.37 2.99 -5.52
C ALA A 69 0.41 3.72 -6.47
N ALA A 70 0.36 3.34 -7.75
CA ALA A 70 -0.57 3.92 -8.71
C ALA A 70 -2.02 3.55 -8.39
N ALA A 71 -2.29 2.29 -8.04
CA ALA A 71 -3.61 1.83 -7.62
C ALA A 71 -4.09 2.55 -6.35
N ALA A 72 -3.20 2.76 -5.37
CA ALA A 72 -3.49 3.52 -4.18
C ALA A 72 -3.86 4.99 -4.50
N ARG A 73 -3.13 5.64 -5.42
CA ARG A 73 -3.49 7.01 -5.87
C ARG A 73 -4.85 7.06 -6.56
N VAL A 74 -5.17 6.07 -7.40
CA VAL A 74 -6.49 5.99 -8.06
C VAL A 74 -7.59 5.78 -7.01
N ALA A 75 -7.38 4.87 -6.06
CA ALA A 75 -8.34 4.62 -4.98
C ALA A 75 -8.57 5.86 -4.10
N ASP A 76 -7.50 6.61 -3.78
CA ASP A 76 -7.60 7.88 -3.04
C ASP A 76 -8.40 8.92 -3.83
N ALA A 77 -8.08 9.12 -5.12
CA ALA A 77 -8.80 10.05 -5.98
C ALA A 77 -10.30 9.69 -6.12
N LEU A 78 -10.63 8.40 -6.22
CA LEU A 78 -12.03 7.92 -6.25
C LEU A 78 -12.75 8.13 -4.92
N THR A 79 -12.04 8.02 -3.79
CA THR A 79 -12.64 8.16 -2.45
C THR A 79 -12.89 9.62 -2.10
N GLN A 80 -12.07 10.55 -2.60
CA GLN A 80 -12.22 11.97 -2.32
C GLN A 80 -13.43 12.62 -3.01
N ASP A 81 -14.13 11.92 -3.91
CA ASP A 81 -15.24 12.48 -4.72
C ASP A 81 -14.87 13.83 -5.38
N VAL A 82 -13.55 14.02 -5.58
CA VAL A 82 -12.93 15.21 -6.14
C VAL A 82 -12.93 14.98 -7.63
N LEU A 83 -13.72 15.79 -8.33
CA LEU A 83 -13.51 16.12 -9.75
C LEU A 83 -12.01 16.08 -10.04
N LEU A 84 -11.51 15.28 -10.97
CA LEU A 84 -10.05 15.16 -11.19
C LEU A 84 -9.40 16.47 -11.71
N ALA A 85 -10.21 17.45 -12.10
CA ALA A 85 -9.79 18.74 -12.67
C ALA A 85 -8.83 19.58 -11.76
N PRO A 86 -8.92 19.59 -10.43
CA PRO A 86 -8.00 20.31 -9.56
C PRO A 86 -6.65 19.62 -9.35
N ILE A 87 -6.48 18.34 -9.72
CA ILE A 87 -5.22 17.61 -9.44
C ILE A 87 -4.06 18.18 -10.28
N GLU A 88 -4.35 18.75 -11.46
CA GLU A 88 -3.36 19.44 -12.31
C GLU A 88 -3.48 20.98 -12.27
N SER A 89 -4.46 21.52 -11.53
CA SER A 89 -4.67 22.97 -11.44
C SER A 89 -3.69 23.61 -10.47
N SER A 90 -2.87 24.55 -10.94
CA SER A 90 -2.01 25.38 -10.09
C SER A 90 -2.80 26.39 -9.23
N VAL A 91 -4.11 26.46 -9.41
CA VAL A 91 -5.02 27.39 -8.74
C VAL A 91 -6.05 26.60 -7.93
N ILE A 92 -6.19 26.95 -6.65
CA ILE A 92 -7.22 26.40 -5.78
C ILE A 92 -8.58 26.96 -6.23
N PRO A 93 -9.52 26.11 -6.65
CA PRO A 93 -10.82 26.57 -7.14
C PRO A 93 -11.68 27.14 -6.01
N LEU A 94 -12.44 28.18 -6.31
CA LEU A 94 -13.37 28.80 -5.37
C LEU A 94 -14.63 27.93 -5.19
N PRO A 95 -15.33 28.03 -4.03
CA PRO A 95 -16.51 27.19 -3.75
C PRO A 95 -17.61 27.24 -4.82
N HIS A 96 -17.83 28.39 -5.46
CA HIS A 96 -18.83 28.53 -6.52
C HIS A 96 -18.40 27.86 -7.84
N GLN A 97 -17.10 27.81 -8.14
CA GLN A 97 -16.54 27.15 -9.33
C GLN A 97 -16.69 25.63 -9.22
N ILE A 98 -16.39 25.06 -8.04
CA ILE A 98 -16.62 23.64 -7.75
C ILE A 98 -18.10 23.30 -7.95
N ARG A 99 -19.01 24.12 -7.40
CA ARG A 99 -20.46 23.91 -7.53
C ARG A 99 -20.96 23.97 -8.98
N ALA A 100 -20.44 24.90 -9.78
CA ALA A 100 -20.78 25.01 -11.20
C ALA A 100 -20.29 23.78 -11.98
N LEU A 101 -19.05 23.35 -11.74
CA LEU A 101 -18.45 22.18 -12.38
C LEU A 101 -19.16 20.87 -11.99
N SER A 102 -19.41 20.64 -10.69
CA SER A 102 -20.17 19.46 -10.21
C SER A 102 -21.55 19.35 -10.84
N ARG A 103 -22.22 20.48 -11.10
CA ARG A 103 -23.52 20.48 -11.80
C ARG A 103 -23.38 20.16 -13.29
N ALA A 104 -22.32 20.64 -13.93
CA ALA A 104 -22.07 20.37 -15.35
C ALA A 104 -21.75 18.88 -15.62
N ILE A 105 -21.01 18.23 -14.72
CA ILE A 105 -20.64 16.81 -14.88
C ILE A 105 -21.73 15.82 -14.43
N ALA A 106 -22.74 16.25 -13.68
CA ALA A 106 -23.75 15.36 -13.11
C ALA A 106 -24.74 14.77 -14.12
N ASN A 107 -24.80 15.26 -15.36
CA ASN A 107 -25.73 14.78 -16.39
C ASN A 107 -25.09 14.83 -17.79
N ASP A 108 -25.43 13.86 -18.66
CA ASP A 108 -24.89 13.74 -20.03
C ASP A 108 -25.27 14.88 -21.00
N ARG A 109 -26.27 15.70 -20.65
CA ARG A 109 -26.69 16.87 -21.45
C ARG A 109 -26.98 18.06 -20.55
N VAL A 110 -26.00 18.95 -20.40
CA VAL A 110 -26.18 20.20 -19.66
C VAL A 110 -26.02 21.39 -20.60
N ARG A 111 -27.09 22.17 -20.80
CA ARG A 111 -26.99 23.56 -21.27
C ARG A 111 -26.86 24.45 -20.04
N TYR A 112 -25.64 24.90 -19.73
CA TYR A 112 -25.35 25.74 -18.57
C TYR A 112 -25.03 27.17 -19.01
N LEU A 113 -25.63 28.17 -18.36
CA LEU A 113 -25.29 29.57 -18.52
C LEU A 113 -24.43 30.01 -17.33
N LEU A 114 -23.17 30.38 -17.58
CA LEU A 114 -22.30 30.96 -16.57
C LEU A 114 -22.55 32.48 -16.51
N ALA A 115 -23.35 32.92 -15.54
CA ALA A 115 -23.79 34.31 -15.39
C ALA A 115 -23.29 34.99 -14.09
N ASP A 116 -22.24 34.47 -13.46
CA ASP A 116 -21.70 35.10 -12.25
C ASP A 116 -21.04 36.47 -12.58
N GLU A 117 -20.68 37.25 -11.57
CA GLU A 117 -20.03 38.55 -11.73
C GLU A 117 -18.69 38.49 -12.51
N VAL A 118 -18.24 39.63 -13.06
CA VAL A 118 -16.97 39.74 -13.78
C VAL A 118 -15.78 39.47 -12.86
N GLY A 119 -14.72 38.85 -13.37
CA GLY A 119 -13.50 38.53 -12.58
C GLY A 119 -13.52 37.19 -11.83
N LEU A 120 -14.59 36.39 -11.97
CA LEU A 120 -14.75 35.10 -11.27
C LEU A 120 -14.21 33.86 -12.03
N GLY A 121 -13.34 34.05 -13.02
CA GLY A 121 -12.68 32.94 -13.72
C GLY A 121 -13.66 32.01 -14.44
N LYS A 122 -14.44 32.55 -15.40
CA LYS A 122 -15.33 31.76 -16.29
C LYS A 122 -14.61 31.16 -17.51
N THR A 123 -13.43 31.68 -17.80
CA THR A 123 -12.49 31.22 -18.83
C THR A 123 -11.63 30.11 -18.26
#